data_AF-A0A937C2H9-F1
#
_entry.id   AF-A0A937C2H9-F1
#
_cell.length_a   1.000
_cell.length_b   1.000
_cell.length_c   1.000
_cell.angle_alpha   90.00
_cell.angle_beta   90.00
_cell.angle_gamma   90.00
#
_symmetry.space_group_name_H-M   'P 1'
#
loop_
_entity.id
_entity.type
_entity.pdbx_description
1 polymer ?
#
loop_
_entity_poly.entity_id
_entity_poly.type
_entity_poly.pdbx_seq_one_letter_code
_entity_poly.pdbx_strand_id
1 'polypeptide(L)'
;MQTLRETIWVLNKDKISGVEFFDNPVNHAARFIESYASIQLQTEENITEGFELNSGQALQLFRICQEAITNACKHSGATVIHITAASATNRLSVRISDNGKGFDTGLDVLGHFGLQNMKQRAEESNLEPTIDLSCHRHHGDCLCYC
;
A
#
# COMPACT_ATOMS: atom_id res chain seq x y z
N MET A 1 10.59 -14.34 8.88
CA MET A 1 9.52 -15.17 8.26
C MET A 1 8.19 -14.80 8.91
N GLN A 2 7.39 -13.93 8.27
CA GLN A 2 6.12 -13.41 8.84
C GLN A 2 4.99 -13.28 7.80
N THR A 3 5.13 -13.88 6.62
CA THR A 3 4.16 -13.73 5.52
C THR A 3 2.91 -14.61 5.67
N LEU A 4 2.99 -15.73 6.41
CA LEU A 4 1.87 -16.68 6.49
C LEU A 4 0.67 -16.17 7.29
N ARG A 5 0.87 -15.49 8.44
CA ARG A 5 -0.24 -15.12 9.34
C ARG A 5 -1.18 -14.07 8.73
N GLU A 6 -0.61 -13.08 8.04
CA GLU A 6 -1.36 -12.03 7.37
C GLU A 6 -2.09 -12.57 6.12
N THR A 7 -1.48 -13.55 5.44
CA THR A 7 -2.11 -14.23 4.31
C THR A 7 -3.23 -15.19 4.76
N ILE A 8 -3.05 -15.89 5.90
CA ILE A 8 -4.08 -16.77 6.48
C ILE A 8 -5.35 -15.99 6.79
N TRP A 9 -5.22 -14.76 7.32
CA TRP A 9 -6.36 -13.90 7.59
C TRP A 9 -7.18 -13.64 6.32
N VAL A 10 -6.51 -13.35 5.19
CA VAL A 10 -7.18 -13.14 3.90
C VAL A 10 -7.83 -14.42 3.37
N LEU A 11 -7.15 -15.56 3.51
CA LEU A 11 -7.60 -16.84 2.93
C LEU A 11 -8.76 -17.49 3.70
N ASN A 12 -9.00 -17.09 4.95
CA ASN A 12 -10.04 -17.69 5.80
C ASN A 12 -11.37 -16.93 5.78
N LYS A 13 -11.51 -15.87 4.97
CA LYS A 13 -12.73 -15.08 4.86
C LYS A 13 -13.17 -14.93 3.41
N ASP A 14 -14.45 -15.18 3.13
CA ASP A 14 -15.02 -14.97 1.79
C ASP A 14 -15.15 -13.49 1.44
N LYS A 15 -15.40 -12.65 2.46
CA LYS A 15 -15.58 -11.21 2.36
C LYS A 15 -14.86 -10.50 3.50
N ILE A 16 -14.23 -9.38 3.17
CA ILE A 16 -13.45 -8.54 4.07
C ILE A 16 -13.96 -7.12 3.92
N SER A 17 -14.34 -6.45 5.01
CA SER A 17 -14.78 -5.06 4.92
C SER A 17 -13.60 -4.15 4.57
N GLY A 18 -13.86 -3.02 3.90
CA GLY A 18 -12.79 -2.07 3.56
C GLY A 18 -12.02 -1.57 4.78
N VAL A 19 -12.71 -1.33 5.90
CA VAL A 19 -12.11 -0.94 7.19
C VAL A 19 -11.19 -2.05 7.73
N GLU A 20 -11.69 -3.29 7.76
CA GLU A 20 -10.88 -4.43 8.22
C GLU A 20 -9.66 -4.65 7.31
N PHE A 21 -9.81 -4.43 6.01
CA PHE A 21 -8.68 -4.42 5.10
C PHE A 21 -7.67 -3.33 5.47
N PHE A 22 -8.11 -2.08 5.70
CA PHE A 22 -7.23 -0.94 5.96
C PHE A 22 -6.37 -1.11 7.22
N ASP A 23 -6.90 -1.76 8.26
CA ASP A 23 -6.15 -2.10 9.46
C ASP A 23 -4.89 -2.93 9.17
N ASN A 24 -4.90 -3.77 8.13
CA ASN A 24 -3.80 -4.69 7.86
C ASN A 24 -2.52 -3.99 7.35
N PRO A 25 -2.56 -3.16 6.29
CA PRO A 25 -1.44 -2.31 5.89
C PRO A 25 -0.94 -1.40 7.00
N VAL A 26 -1.84 -0.80 7.79
CA VAL A 26 -1.48 0.09 8.91
C VAL A 26 -0.70 -0.68 9.97
N ASN A 27 -1.20 -1.84 10.40
CA ASN A 27 -0.53 -2.70 11.36
C ASN A 27 0.80 -3.25 10.84
N HIS A 28 0.90 -3.50 9.52
CA HIS A 28 2.14 -3.90 8.89
C HIS A 28 3.18 -2.77 8.93
N ALA A 29 2.78 -1.54 8.58
CA ALA A 29 3.61 -0.35 8.63
C ALA A 29 4.10 -0.04 10.06
N ALA A 30 3.20 -0.07 11.05
CA ALA A 30 3.55 0.19 12.44
C ALA A 30 4.67 -0.74 12.94
N ARG A 31 4.53 -2.05 12.69
CA ARG A 31 5.56 -3.05 13.03
C ARG A 31 6.88 -2.85 12.30
N PHE A 32 6.82 -2.39 11.06
CA PHE A 32 8.03 -2.08 10.29
C PHE A 32 8.74 -0.87 10.88
N ILE A 33 7.99 0.19 11.17
CA ILE A 33 8.48 1.47 11.71
C ILE A 33 9.05 1.33 13.12
N GLU A 34 8.58 0.37 13.94
CA GLU A 34 9.20 0.06 15.23
C GLU A 34 10.71 -0.24 15.12
N SER A 35 11.16 -0.77 13.97
CA SER A 35 12.58 -1.02 13.69
C SER A 35 13.34 0.23 13.21
N TYR A 36 12.64 1.31 12.90
CA TYR A 36 13.16 2.57 12.36
C TYR A 36 12.67 3.75 13.22
N ALA A 37 13.35 3.99 14.35
CA ALA A 37 12.97 4.93 15.42
C ALA A 37 12.69 6.40 15.02
N SER A 38 12.91 6.77 13.75
CA SER A 38 12.76 8.15 13.25
C SER A 38 11.56 8.35 12.34
N ILE A 39 10.80 7.30 12.01
CA ILE A 39 9.68 7.38 11.06
C ILE A 39 8.36 7.54 11.84
N GLN A 40 7.56 8.53 11.45
CA GLN A 40 6.20 8.72 11.95
C GLN A 40 5.20 8.11 10.96
N LEU A 41 4.17 7.46 11.50
CA LEU A 41 3.03 6.95 10.72
C LEU A 41 1.84 7.89 10.85
N GLN A 42 1.30 8.32 9.72
CA GLN A 42 0.05 9.06 9.63
C GLN A 42 -0.98 8.23 8.88
N THR A 43 -2.24 8.30 9.28
CA THR A 43 -3.33 7.55 8.65
C THR A 43 -4.58 8.40 8.45
N GLU A 44 -5.28 8.19 7.35
CA GLU A 44 -6.59 8.79 7.08
C GLU A 44 -7.51 7.75 6.42
N GLU A 45 -8.71 7.57 6.96
CA GLU A 45 -9.70 6.62 6.45
C GLU A 45 -10.99 7.35 6.07
N ASN A 46 -11.46 7.10 4.85
CA ASN A 46 -12.74 7.56 4.33
C ASN A 46 -13.43 6.45 3.53
N ILE A 47 -13.74 5.34 4.22
CA ILE A 47 -14.35 4.16 3.64
C ILE A 47 -15.86 4.18 3.96
N THR A 48 -16.67 4.00 2.93
CA THR A 48 -18.12 3.90 3.02
C THR A 48 -18.51 2.60 3.70
N GLU A 49 -19.47 2.68 4.62
CA GLU A 49 -20.01 1.51 5.30
C GLU A 49 -20.55 0.48 4.30
N GLY A 50 -20.23 -0.80 4.52
CA GLY A 50 -20.66 -1.90 3.64
C GLY A 50 -19.78 -2.11 2.40
N PHE A 51 -18.70 -1.34 2.21
CA PHE A 51 -17.72 -1.69 1.18
C PHE A 51 -17.00 -3.00 1.55
N GLU A 52 -16.95 -3.94 0.61
CA GLU A 52 -16.36 -5.26 0.81
C GLU A 52 -15.39 -5.63 -0.32
N LEU A 53 -14.34 -6.35 0.05
CA LEU A 53 -13.39 -6.99 -0.84
C LEU A 53 -13.57 -8.50 -0.73
N ASN A 54 -13.42 -9.21 -1.84
CA ASN A 54 -13.19 -10.66 -1.77
C ASN A 54 -11.75 -10.96 -1.33
N SER A 55 -11.48 -12.20 -0.92
CA SER A 55 -10.15 -12.63 -0.47
C SER A 55 -9.05 -12.43 -1.53
N GLY A 56 -9.34 -12.69 -2.81
CA GLY A 56 -8.38 -12.47 -3.89
C GLY A 56 -7.97 -10.99 -4.02
N GLN A 57 -8.96 -10.10 -4.00
CA GLN A 57 -8.78 -8.65 -4.04
C GLN A 57 -7.96 -8.14 -2.85
N ALA A 58 -8.36 -8.52 -1.64
CA ALA A 58 -7.66 -8.13 -0.42
C ALA A 58 -6.21 -8.64 -0.42
N LEU A 59 -5.96 -9.86 -0.91
CA LEU A 59 -4.61 -10.43 -0.97
C LEU A 59 -3.71 -9.63 -1.90
N GLN A 60 -4.18 -9.33 -3.11
CA GLN A 60 -3.37 -8.61 -4.09
C GLN A 60 -3.11 -7.17 -3.64
N LEU A 61 -4.14 -6.48 -3.13
CA LEU A 61 -4.01 -5.13 -2.61
C LEU A 61 -3.07 -5.07 -1.40
N PHE A 62 -3.16 -6.04 -0.48
CA PHE A 62 -2.27 -6.13 0.66
C PHE A 62 -0.81 -6.32 0.24
N ARG A 63 -0.56 -7.20 -0.73
CA ARG A 63 0.79 -7.43 -1.27
C ARG A 63 1.39 -6.18 -1.92
N ILE A 64 0.57 -5.37 -2.57
CA ILE A 64 1.00 -4.07 -3.11
C ILE A 64 1.36 -3.12 -1.97
N CYS A 65 0.52 -3.05 -0.94
CA CYS A 65 0.79 -2.23 0.24
C CYS A 65 2.09 -2.63 0.95
N GLN A 66 2.35 -3.93 1.12
CA GLN A 66 3.58 -4.43 1.74
C GLN A 66 4.84 -3.99 0.98
N GLU A 67 4.81 -4.07 -0.35
CA GLU A 67 5.93 -3.63 -1.19
C GLU A 67 6.14 -2.12 -1.08
N ALA A 68 5.07 -1.33 -1.15
CA ALA A 68 5.11 0.12 -0.98
C ALA A 68 5.68 0.54 0.39
N ILE A 69 5.18 -0.05 1.48
CA ILE A 69 5.66 0.20 2.85
C ILE A 69 7.13 -0.20 2.99
N THR A 70 7.52 -1.34 2.42
CA THR A 70 8.92 -1.82 2.46
C THR A 70 9.83 -0.82 1.74
N ASN A 71 9.41 -0.34 0.57
CA ASN A 71 10.17 0.63 -0.21
C ASN A 71 10.31 1.97 0.51
N ALA A 72 9.23 2.47 1.10
CA ALA A 72 9.25 3.66 1.93
C ALA A 72 10.20 3.49 3.13
N CYS A 73 10.06 2.44 3.93
CA CYS A 73 10.87 2.26 5.14
C CYS A 73 12.37 1.98 4.86
N LYS A 74 12.69 1.16 3.85
CA LYS A 74 14.07 0.71 3.62
C LYS A 74 14.88 1.64 2.72
N HIS A 75 14.23 2.27 1.74
CA HIS A 75 14.93 2.90 0.64
C HIS A 75 14.77 4.41 0.59
N SER A 76 13.66 4.98 1.07
CA SER A 76 13.36 6.40 0.90
C SER A 76 14.17 7.33 1.83
N GLY A 77 14.55 6.86 3.02
CA GLY A 77 15.07 7.72 4.09
C GLY A 77 14.04 8.70 4.65
N ALA A 78 12.75 8.41 4.44
CA ALA A 78 11.63 9.21 4.93
C ALA A 78 11.60 9.29 6.45
N THR A 79 11.00 10.37 6.95
CA THR A 79 10.67 10.60 8.36
C THR A 79 9.18 10.52 8.61
N VAL A 80 8.36 10.52 7.56
CA VAL A 80 6.91 10.39 7.61
C VAL A 80 6.45 9.43 6.51
N ILE A 81 5.61 8.48 6.89
CA ILE A 81 4.81 7.66 5.97
C ILE A 81 3.34 7.98 6.23
N HIS A 82 2.61 8.29 5.17
CA HIS A 82 1.19 8.60 5.22
C HIS A 82 0.40 7.57 4.39
N ILE A 83 -0.48 6.84 5.07
CA ILE A 83 -1.33 5.81 4.47
C ILE A 83 -2.78 6.29 4.51
N THR A 84 -3.41 6.44 3.36
CA THR A 84 -4.82 6.86 3.29
C THR A 84 -5.65 5.84 2.53
N ALA A 85 -6.90 5.63 2.94
CA ALA A 85 -7.86 4.85 2.18
C ALA A 85 -9.16 5.62 1.97
N ALA A 86 -9.69 5.55 0.75
CA ALA A 86 -10.99 6.13 0.42
C ALA A 86 -11.76 5.16 -0.48
N SER A 87 -13.05 4.98 -0.22
CA SER A 87 -13.90 4.16 -1.10
C SER A 87 -14.95 4.99 -1.82
N ALA A 88 -15.22 4.62 -3.07
CA ALA A 88 -16.40 5.00 -3.82
C ALA A 88 -17.25 3.75 -4.11
N THR A 89 -18.42 3.91 -4.74
CA THR A 89 -19.45 2.87 -4.91
C THR A 89 -18.93 1.48 -5.27
N ASN A 90 -17.90 1.37 -6.13
CA ASN A 90 -17.29 0.09 -6.52
C ASN A 90 -15.75 0.10 -6.50
N ARG A 91 -15.12 1.05 -5.78
CA ARG A 91 -13.67 1.23 -5.84
C ARG A 91 -13.11 1.53 -4.46
N LEU A 92 -11.99 0.89 -4.13
CA LEU A 92 -11.15 1.27 -2.99
C LEU A 92 -9.85 1.86 -3.54
N SER A 93 -9.55 3.08 -3.12
CA SER A 93 -8.25 3.70 -3.34
C SER A 93 -7.46 3.63 -2.04
N VAL A 94 -6.24 3.12 -2.13
CA VAL A 94 -5.27 3.13 -1.03
C VAL A 94 -4.06 3.87 -1.54
N ARG A 95 -3.66 4.92 -0.82
CA ARG A 95 -2.47 5.71 -1.13
C ARG A 95 -1.45 5.53 -0.01
N ILE A 96 -0.22 5.23 -0.39
CA ILE A 96 0.92 5.13 0.53
C ILE A 96 1.94 6.12 0.01
N SER A 97 2.21 7.14 0.83
CA SER A 97 3.11 8.22 0.47
C SER A 97 4.18 8.42 1.54
N ASP A 98 5.35 8.88 1.12
CA ASP A 98 6.47 9.17 2.01
C ASP A 98 7.13 10.51 1.65
N ASN A 99 7.84 11.10 2.60
CA ASN A 99 8.57 12.36 2.43
C ASN A 99 10.08 12.15 2.20
N GLY A 100 10.47 10.98 1.71
CA GLY A 100 11.86 10.62 1.46
C GLY A 100 12.42 11.19 0.15
N LYS A 101 13.57 10.65 -0.26
CA LYS A 101 14.34 11.15 -1.42
C LYS A 101 13.74 10.78 -2.80
N GLY A 102 12.66 10.01 -2.83
CA GLY A 102 12.10 9.39 -4.04
C GLY A 102 12.98 8.28 -4.61
N PHE A 103 12.58 7.75 -5.76
CA PHE A 103 13.33 6.74 -6.53
C PHE A 103 13.77 7.31 -7.89
N ASP A 104 14.94 6.90 -8.35
CA ASP A 104 15.45 7.28 -9.67
C ASP A 104 15.04 6.21 -10.70
N THR A 105 14.08 6.54 -11.57
CA THR A 105 13.54 5.62 -12.58
C THR A 105 14.56 5.25 -13.65
N GLY A 106 15.69 5.97 -13.74
CA GLY A 106 16.70 5.77 -14.78
C GLY A 106 17.77 4.73 -14.45
N LEU A 107 17.96 4.34 -13.19
CA LEU A 107 19.17 3.63 -12.75
C LEU A 107 18.95 2.27 -12.09
N ASP A 108 17.75 1.96 -11.57
CA ASP A 108 17.55 0.76 -10.75
C ASP A 108 16.58 -0.26 -11.35
N VAL A 109 17.14 -1.27 -12.02
CA VAL A 109 16.41 -2.42 -12.59
C VAL A 109 15.58 -3.16 -11.52
N LEU A 110 15.99 -3.11 -10.24
CA LEU A 110 15.28 -3.71 -9.11
C LEU A 110 13.97 -2.99 -8.74
N GLY A 111 13.92 -1.66 -8.85
CA GLY A 111 12.71 -0.87 -8.61
C GLY A 111 11.64 -1.11 -9.67
N HIS A 112 12.06 -1.36 -10.92
CA HIS A 112 11.17 -1.70 -12.03
C HIS A 112 10.43 -3.04 -11.80
N PHE A 113 11.06 -4.05 -11.18
CA PHE A 113 10.39 -5.31 -10.89
C PHE A 113 9.32 -5.19 -9.80
N GLY A 114 9.56 -4.38 -8.76
CA GLY A 114 8.55 -4.09 -7.73
C GLY A 114 7.33 -3.40 -8.34
N LEU A 115 7.57 -2.38 -9.18
CA LEU A 115 6.51 -1.64 -9.88
C LEU A 115 5.74 -2.49 -10.88
N GLN A 116 6.41 -3.33 -11.68
CA GLN A 116 5.77 -4.26 -12.61
C GLN A 116 4.92 -5.30 -11.87
N ASN A 117 5.41 -5.85 -10.77
CA ASN A 117 4.65 -6.78 -9.94
C ASN A 117 3.43 -6.11 -9.30
N MET A 118 3.55 -4.87 -8.83
CA MET A 118 2.42 -4.12 -8.30
C MET A 118 1.35 -3.87 -9.38
N LYS A 119 1.78 -3.53 -10.60
CA LYS A 119 0.89 -3.36 -11.76
C LYS A 119 0.15 -4.64 -12.13
N GLN A 120 0.87 -5.76 -12.26
CA GLN A 120 0.26 -7.05 -12.59
C GLN A 120 -0.78 -7.46 -11.53
N ARG A 121 -0.49 -7.23 -10.25
CA ARG A 121 -1.42 -7.55 -9.15
C ARG A 121 -2.66 -6.65 -9.13
N ALA A 122 -2.51 -5.38 -9.50
CA ALA A 122 -3.65 -4.47 -9.65
C ALA A 122 -4.59 -4.95 -10.77
N GLU A 123 -4.03 -5.34 -11.93
CA GLU A 123 -4.78 -5.92 -13.05
C GLU A 123 -5.48 -7.24 -12.66
N GLU A 124 -4.82 -8.12 -11.91
CA GLU A 124 -5.38 -9.39 -11.43
C GLU A 124 -6.52 -9.22 -10.40
N SER A 125 -6.67 -8.04 -9.78
CA SER A 125 -7.65 -7.81 -8.72
C SER A 125 -9.07 -7.54 -9.23
N ASN A 126 -9.27 -7.26 -10.52
CA ASN A 126 -10.55 -6.84 -11.12
C ASN A 126 -11.22 -5.64 -10.43
N LEU A 127 -10.50 -4.94 -9.56
CA LEU A 127 -10.86 -3.62 -9.09
C LEU A 127 -10.31 -2.62 -10.12
N GLU A 128 -10.79 -1.38 -10.08
CA GLU A 128 -9.95 -0.26 -10.49
C GLU A 128 -9.30 0.32 -9.23
N PRO A 129 -8.35 -0.40 -8.57
CA PRO A 129 -7.71 0.14 -7.38
C PRO A 129 -6.78 1.25 -7.86
N THR A 130 -7.17 2.51 -7.66
CA THR A 130 -6.18 3.58 -7.82
C THR A 130 -5.28 3.51 -6.61
N ILE A 131 -4.13 2.87 -6.80
CA ILE A 131 -3.05 2.89 -5.83
C ILE A 131 -2.12 4.00 -6.26
N ASP A 132 -2.22 5.12 -5.56
CA ASP A 132 -1.33 6.24 -5.76
C ASP A 132 -0.12 6.06 -4.84
N LEU A 133 1.04 5.90 -5.47
CA LEU A 133 2.33 5.84 -4.79
C LEU A 133 3.06 7.13 -5.10
N SER A 134 2.89 8.12 -4.25
CA SER A 134 3.51 9.43 -4.40
C SER A 134 4.61 9.63 -3.36
N CYS A 135 5.80 10.02 -3.85
CA CYS A 135 6.87 10.52 -2.99
C CYS A 135 6.96 12.03 -3.19
N HIS A 136 6.89 12.81 -2.12
CA HIS A 136 7.00 14.27 -2.22
C HIS A 136 8.47 14.67 -2.41
N ARG A 137 8.95 14.73 -3.66
CA ARG A 137 10.08 15.61 -3.99
C ARG A 137 9.59 17.06 -4.03
N HIS A 138 10.44 17.98 -3.62
CA HIS A 138 10.25 19.44 -3.80
C HIS A 138 10.08 19.90 -5.26
N HIS A 139 10.09 18.98 -6.24
CA HIS A 139 9.66 19.20 -7.61
C HIS A 139 8.79 18.01 -8.01
N GLY A 140 7.53 18.31 -8.36
CA GLY A 140 6.46 17.34 -8.47
C GLY A 140 6.73 16.22 -9.45
N ASP A 141 6.43 15.00 -9.02
CA ASP A 141 6.01 13.87 -9.86
C ASP A 141 5.10 13.01 -8.97
N CYS A 142 3.79 13.10 -9.19
CA CYS A 142 2.79 12.26 -8.56
C CYS A 142 2.61 11.02 -9.45
N LEU A 143 3.05 9.84 -8.99
CA LEU A 143 2.81 8.60 -9.73
C LEU A 143 1.48 7.98 -9.28
N CYS A 144 0.42 8.44 -9.93
CA CYS A 144 -0.88 7.81 -9.89
C CYS A 144 -0.85 6.56 -10.78
N TYR A 145 -1.00 5.36 -10.22
CA TYR A 145 -1.27 4.16 -11.01
C TYR A 145 -2.78 3.88 -10.99
N CYS A 146 -3.38 3.95 -12.18
CA CYS A 146 -4.75 3.49 -12.48
C CYS A 146 -4.72 2.03 -12.89
#